data_AF-A0A2E4QUG0-F1
#
_entry.id   AF-A0A2E4QUG0-F1
#
_cell.length_a   1.000
_cell.length_b   1.000
_cell.length_c   1.000
_cell.angle_alpha   90.00
_cell.angle_beta   90.00
_cell.angle_gamma   90.00
#
_symmetry.space_group_name_H-M   'P 1'
#
loop_
_entity.id
_entity.type
_entity.pdbx_description
1 polymer ?
#
loop_
_entity_poly.entity_id
_entity_poly.type
_entity_poly.pdbx_seq_one_letter_code
_entity_poly.pdbx_strand_id
1 'polypeptide(L)'
;MQGTITRRQATEHALQNDIRTEGAAVRAAAREVDMLETQSVPDARSAYDASIRGYEIGRFSLTDTLDARRSLIEAQIALIEAKRTLLIHQLRLASLVGAAPFSEGGQS
;
A
#
# COMPACT_ATOMS: atom_id res chain seq x y z
N MET A 1 -11.12 16.66 -40.70
CA MET A 1 -11.43 15.34 -40.09
C MET A 1 -10.22 14.59 -39.54
N GLN A 2 -8.96 14.94 -39.89
CA GLN A 2 -7.76 14.27 -39.33
C GLN A 2 -7.51 14.55 -37.82
N GLY A 3 -7.80 15.76 -37.33
CA GLY A 3 -7.44 16.17 -35.96
C GLY A 3 -8.25 15.53 -34.82
N THR A 4 -9.45 15.02 -35.09
CA THR A 4 -10.29 14.35 -34.07
C THR A 4 -9.90 12.89 -33.84
N ILE A 5 -9.40 12.20 -34.88
CA ILE A 5 -8.93 10.81 -34.81
C ILE A 5 -7.64 10.74 -33.98
N THR A 6 -6.68 11.65 -34.21
CA THR A 6 -5.44 11.71 -33.43
C THR A 6 -5.68 12.00 -31.96
N ARG A 7 -6.67 12.86 -31.62
CA ARG A 7 -7.02 13.16 -30.23
C ARG A 7 -7.59 11.93 -29.50
N ARG A 8 -8.49 11.18 -30.16
CA ARG A 8 -9.08 9.95 -29.60
C ARG A 8 -8.02 8.88 -29.33
N GLN A 9 -7.10 8.67 -30.29
CA GLN A 9 -5.99 7.72 -30.13
C GLN A 9 -5.06 8.11 -28.99
N ALA A 10 -4.72 9.41 -28.87
CA ALA A 10 -3.88 9.90 -27.78
C ALA A 10 -4.53 9.70 -26.40
N THR A 11 -5.84 9.95 -26.27
CA THR A 11 -6.58 9.74 -25.01
C THR A 11 -6.66 8.26 -24.63
N GLU A 12 -6.83 7.36 -25.60
CA GLU A 12 -6.89 5.92 -25.35
C GLU A 12 -5.55 5.37 -24.86
N HIS A 13 -4.44 5.77 -25.49
CA HIS A 13 -3.10 5.40 -25.05
C HIS A 13 -2.76 5.96 -23.67
N ALA A 14 -3.20 7.19 -23.35
CA ALA A 14 -3.03 7.77 -22.02
C ALA A 14 -3.77 6.94 -20.94
N LEU A 15 -5.03 6.60 -21.19
CA LEU A 15 -5.83 5.77 -20.27
C LEU A 15 -5.21 4.38 -20.06
N GLN A 16 -4.75 3.73 -21.12
CA GLN A 16 -4.08 2.43 -21.02
C GLN A 16 -2.80 2.51 -20.17
N ASN A 17 -2.02 3.58 -20.34
CA ASN A 17 -0.83 3.82 -19.53
C ASN A 17 -1.17 4.07 -18.06
N ASP A 18 -2.23 4.83 -17.77
CA ASP A 18 -2.68 5.09 -16.40
C ASP A 18 -3.12 3.79 -15.71
N ILE A 19 -3.93 2.96 -16.37
CA ILE A 19 -4.36 1.65 -15.85
C ILE A 19 -3.16 0.76 -15.55
N ARG A 20 -2.19 0.69 -16.47
CA ARG A 20 -0.97 -0.11 -16.28
C ARG A 20 -0.14 0.37 -15.09
N THR A 21 -0.03 1.70 -14.95
CA THR A 21 0.75 2.35 -13.89
C THR A 21 0.10 2.11 -12.52
N GLU A 22 -1.20 2.36 -12.39
CA GLU A 22 -1.93 2.13 -11.14
C GLU A 22 -1.99 0.63 -10.79
N GLY A 23 -2.13 -0.24 -11.78
CA GLY A 23 -2.05 -1.69 -11.57
C GLY A 23 -0.68 -2.13 -11.03
N ALA A 24 0.41 -1.51 -11.46
CA ALA A 24 1.74 -1.76 -10.90
C ALA A 24 1.86 -1.24 -9.46
N ALA A 25 1.28 -0.07 -9.16
CA ALA A 25 1.26 0.50 -7.82
C ALA A 25 0.47 -0.37 -6.83
N VAL A 26 -0.71 -0.88 -7.22
CA VAL A 26 -1.48 -1.85 -6.41
C VAL A 26 -0.63 -3.07 -6.07
N ARG A 27 0.06 -3.67 -7.06
CA ARG A 27 0.91 -4.84 -6.82
C ARG A 27 2.08 -4.53 -5.88
N ALA A 28 2.68 -3.35 -5.99
CA ALA A 28 3.75 -2.93 -5.10
C ALA A 28 3.25 -2.73 -3.66
N ALA A 29 2.16 -1.99 -3.49
CA ALA A 29 1.56 -1.77 -2.17
C ALA A 29 1.07 -3.07 -1.51
N ALA A 30 0.54 -4.03 -2.29
CA ALA A 30 0.13 -5.32 -1.77
C ALA A 30 1.32 -6.16 -1.24
N ARG A 31 2.46 -6.13 -1.94
CA ARG A 31 3.68 -6.80 -1.45
C ARG A 31 4.22 -6.15 -0.18
N GLU A 32 4.12 -4.82 -0.08
CA GLU A 32 4.54 -4.10 1.12
C GLU A 32 3.69 -4.48 2.33
N VAL A 33 2.36 -4.54 2.16
CA VAL A 33 1.45 -5.03 3.19
C VAL A 33 1.81 -6.45 3.60
N ASP A 34 1.99 -7.36 2.64
CA ASP A 34 2.34 -8.76 2.90
C ASP A 34 3.65 -8.90 3.69
N MET A 35 4.70 -8.16 3.32
CA MET A 35 5.97 -8.16 4.05
C MET A 35 5.81 -7.66 5.48
N LEU A 36 5.07 -6.56 5.69
CA LEU A 36 4.85 -5.99 7.02
C LEU A 36 4.01 -6.93 7.90
N GLU A 37 2.98 -7.57 7.34
CA GLU A 37 2.10 -8.50 8.06
C GLU A 37 2.79 -9.81 8.43
N THR A 38 3.57 -10.37 7.50
CA THR A 38 4.13 -11.72 7.65
C THR A 38 5.50 -11.75 8.29
N GLN A 39 6.25 -10.64 8.22
CA GLN A 39 7.63 -10.57 8.72
C GLN A 39 7.84 -9.46 9.74
N SER A 40 7.67 -8.19 9.36
CA SER A 40 8.13 -7.07 10.21
C SER A 40 7.36 -6.95 11.53
N VAL A 41 6.04 -7.07 11.52
CA VAL A 41 5.23 -7.05 12.74
C VAL A 41 5.49 -8.27 13.63
N PRO A 42 5.49 -9.52 13.11
CA PRO A 42 5.85 -10.71 13.89
C PRO A 42 7.26 -10.67 14.50
N ASP A 43 8.26 -10.17 13.76
CA ASP A 43 9.64 -10.07 14.24
C ASP A 43 9.75 -9.07 15.38
N ALA A 44 9.18 -7.87 15.19
CA ALA A 44 9.17 -6.83 16.23
C ALA A 44 8.42 -7.31 17.48
N ARG A 45 7.34 -8.09 17.30
CA ARG A 45 6.61 -8.71 18.41
C ARG A 45 7.47 -9.73 19.15
N SER A 46 8.16 -10.60 18.42
CA SER A 46 9.05 -11.60 19.00
C SER A 46 10.21 -10.96 19.76
N ALA A 47 10.77 -9.87 19.24
CA ALA A 47 11.80 -9.08 19.90
C ALA A 47 11.30 -8.45 21.21
N TYR A 48 10.09 -7.89 21.20
CA TYR A 48 9.46 -7.35 22.42
C TYR A 48 9.15 -8.45 23.45
N ASP A 49 8.62 -9.60 23.02
CA ASP A 49 8.36 -10.71 23.94
C ASP A 49 9.67 -11.27 24.54
N ALA A 50 10.76 -11.26 23.77
CA ALA A 50 12.09 -11.62 24.27
C ALA A 50 12.67 -10.57 25.22
N SER A 51 12.40 -9.27 24.98
CA SER A 51 12.89 -8.20 25.83
C SER A 51 12.23 -8.25 27.21
N ILE A 52 10.92 -8.52 27.29
CA ILE A 52 10.20 -8.76 28.55
C ILE A 52 10.85 -9.89 29.35
N ARG A 53 11.05 -11.07 28.72
CA ARG A 53 11.67 -12.21 29.41
C ARG A 53 13.09 -11.90 29.88
N GLY A 54 13.86 -11.16 29.08
CA GLY A 54 15.21 -10.74 29.45
C GLY A 54 15.21 -9.74 30.61
N TYR A 55 14.23 -8.84 30.68
CA TYR A 55 14.05 -7.92 31.79
C TYR A 55 13.68 -8.64 33.09
N GLU A 56 12.78 -9.62 33.03
CA GLU A 56 12.37 -10.44 34.19
C GLU A 56 13.54 -11.17 34.86
N ILE A 57 14.54 -11.60 34.07
CA ILE A 57 15.75 -12.28 34.58
C ILE A 57 16.95 -11.34 34.76
N GLY A 58 16.77 -10.02 34.59
CA GLY A 58 17.82 -9.01 34.75
C GLY A 58 18.87 -8.97 33.63
N ARG A 59 18.63 -9.66 32.51
CA ARG A 59 19.51 -9.64 31.32
C ARG A 59 19.35 -8.38 30.48
N PHE A 60 18.16 -7.78 30.47
CA PHE A 60 17.87 -6.51 29.78
C PHE A 60 17.40 -5.45 30.76
N SER A 61 17.63 -4.19 30.40
CA SER A 61 17.12 -3.04 31.15
C SER A 61 15.66 -2.73 30.80
N LEU A 62 15.02 -1.87 31.62
CA LEU A 62 13.69 -1.36 31.30
C LEU A 62 13.69 -0.59 29.98
N THR A 63 14.74 0.18 29.71
CA THR A 63 14.87 0.96 28.47
C THR A 63 14.91 0.06 27.24
N ASP A 64 15.67 -1.05 27.28
CA ASP A 64 15.71 -2.02 26.17
C ASP A 64 14.32 -2.60 25.87
N THR A 65 13.51 -2.82 26.92
CA THR A 65 12.15 -3.32 26.79
C THR A 65 11.22 -2.27 26.16
N LEU A 66 11.35 -1.01 26.57
CA LEU A 66 10.60 0.11 26.02
C LEU A 66 10.96 0.39 24.56
N ASP A 67 12.24 0.26 24.20
CA ASP A 67 12.71 0.42 22.82
C ASP A 67 12.15 -0.69 21.92
N ALA A 68 12.17 -1.95 22.37
CA ALA A 68 11.55 -3.05 21.63
C ALA A 68 10.03 -2.86 21.47
N ARG A 69 9.35 -2.34 22.50
CA ARG A 69 7.92 -2.00 22.43
C ARG A 69 7.67 -0.90 21.39
N ARG A 70 8.53 0.12 21.36
CA ARG A 70 8.45 1.21 20.40
C ARG A 70 8.61 0.68 18.98
N SER A 71 9.59 -0.18 18.72
CA SER A 71 9.78 -0.80 17.40
C SER A 71 8.56 -1.62 16.95
N LEU A 72 7.89 -2.33 17.87
CA LEU A 72 6.63 -3.03 17.55
C LEU A 72 5.52 -2.04 17.15
N ILE A 73 5.37 -0.93 17.88
CA ILE A 73 4.38 0.10 17.56
C ILE A 73 4.68 0.72 16.19
N GLU A 74 5.94 1.04 15.90
CA GLU A 74 6.36 1.60 14.61
C GLU A 74 6.07 0.64 13.45
N ALA A 75 6.33 -0.66 13.61
CA ALA A 75 5.99 -1.68 12.61
C ALA A 75 4.46 -1.78 12.37
N GLN A 76 3.65 -1.67 13.43
CA GLN A 76 2.19 -1.67 13.32
C GLN A 76 1.67 -0.43 12.60
N ILE A 77 2.25 0.75 12.87
CA ILE A 77 1.91 2.00 12.18
C ILE A 77 2.25 1.87 10.68
N ALA A 78 3.45 1.39 10.36
CA ALA A 78 3.86 1.18 8.96
C ALA A 78 2.87 0.25 8.22
N LEU A 79 2.40 -0.82 8.87
CA LEU A 79 1.40 -1.71 8.28
C LEU A 79 0.07 -0.99 7.99
N ILE A 80 -0.41 -0.16 8.92
CA ILE A 80 -1.64 0.61 8.73
C ILE A 80 -1.50 1.58 7.54
N GLU A 81 -0.36 2.25 7.43
CA GLU A 81 -0.06 3.15 6.32
C GLU A 81 0.04 2.44 4.97
N ALA A 82 0.68 1.26 4.94
CA ALA A 82 0.76 0.42 3.75
C ALA A 82 -0.63 -0.04 3.28
N LYS A 83 -1.49 -0.47 4.21
CA LYS A 83 -2.89 -0.83 3.91
C LYS A 83 -3.69 0.34 3.34
N ARG A 84 -3.52 1.53 3.90
CA ARG A 84 -4.16 2.75 3.40
C ARG A 84 -3.71 3.06 1.97
N THR A 85 -2.41 2.95 1.71
CA THR A 85 -1.83 3.16 0.38
C THR A 85 -2.39 2.17 -0.63
N LEU A 86 -2.47 0.88 -0.27
CA LEU A 86 -3.07 -0.15 -1.11
C LEU A 86 -4.53 0.18 -1.45
N LEU A 87 -5.34 0.57 -0.45
CA LEU A 87 -6.74 0.94 -0.67
C LEU A 87 -6.88 2.12 -1.64
N ILE A 88 -6.05 3.16 -1.47
CA ILE A 88 -6.06 4.33 -2.37
C ILE A 88 -5.79 3.91 -3.82
N HIS A 89 -4.78 3.07 -4.06
CA HIS A 89 -4.46 2.59 -5.40
C HIS A 89 -5.54 1.68 -5.98
N GLN A 90 -6.18 0.84 -5.16
CA GLN A 90 -7.31 0.01 -5.60
C GLN A 90 -8.49 0.86 -6.03
N LEU A 91 -8.85 1.88 -5.24
CA LEU A 91 -9.93 2.81 -5.57
C LEU A 91 -9.63 3.61 -6.84
N ARG A 92 -8.37 4.05 -7.01
CA ARG A 92 -7.94 4.77 -8.21
C ARG A 92 -7.94 3.88 -9.45
N LEU A 93 -7.50 2.63 -9.34
CA LEU A 93 -7.58 1.67 -10.44
C LEU A 93 -9.05 1.36 -10.79
N ALA A 94 -9.90 1.16 -9.78
CA ALA A 94 -11.32 0.94 -9.98
C ALA A 94 -12.02 2.14 -10.65
N SER A 95 -11.62 3.37 -10.33
CA SER A 95 -12.17 4.56 -10.99
C SER A 95 -11.68 4.70 -12.44
N LEU A 96 -10.45 4.30 -12.77
CA LEU A 96 -9.96 4.32 -14.16
C LEU A 96 -10.63 3.26 -15.03
N VAL A 97 -10.88 2.07 -14.48
CA VAL A 97 -11.58 0.98 -15.17
C VAL A 97 -13.09 1.27 -15.24
N GLY A 98 -13.65 1.84 -14.18
CA GLY A 98 -15.07 2.18 -14.03
C GLY A 98 -15.48 3.57 -14.52
N ALA A 99 -14.57 4.41 -15.02
CA ALA A 99 -14.87 5.66 -15.73
C ALA A 99 -15.06 5.45 -17.25
N ALA A 100 -14.80 4.24 -17.77
CA ALA A 100 -15.14 3.84 -19.13
C ALA A 100 -16.65 3.71 -19.47
N PRO A 101 -17.63 3.54 -18.55
CA PRO A 101 -19.04 3.34 -18.90
C PRO A 101 -19.86 4.63 -19.14
N PHE A 102 -19.29 5.83 -19.08
CA PHE A 102 -20.04 7.09 -19.34
C PHE A 102 -19.63 7.83 -20.62
N SER A 103 -19.04 7.14 -21.61
CA SER A 103 -18.79 7.71 -22.94
C SER A 103 -19.79 7.27 -24.02
N GLU A 104 -21.01 6.90 -23.63
CA GLU A 104 -22.15 6.80 -24.54
C GLU A 104 -23.33 7.63 -24.02
N GLY A 105 -23.79 8.57 -24.86
CA GLY A 105 -25.07 9.25 -24.67
C GLY A 105 -24.98 10.75 -24.37
N GLY A 106 -24.77 11.56 -25.40
CA GLY A 106 -24.86 13.02 -25.29
C GLY A 106 -24.49 13.78 -26.55
N GLN A 107 -24.82 13.25 -27.73
CA GLN A 107 -24.97 14.07 -28.92
C GLN A 107 -26.42 14.54 -28.96
N SER A 108 -26.63 15.84 -28.77
CA SER A 108 -27.77 16.58 -29.33
C SER A 108 -27.27 17.98 -29.64
#